data_AF-A0A524QFI8-F1
#
_entry.id   AF-A0A524QFI8-F1
#
_cell.length_a   1.000
_cell.length_b   1.000
_cell.length_c   1.000
_cell.angle_alpha   90.00
_cell.angle_beta   90.00
_cell.angle_gamma   90.00
#
_symmetry.space_group_name_H-M   'P 1'
#
loop_
_entity.id
_entity.type
_entity.pdbx_description
1 polymer ?
#
loop_
_entity_poly.entity_id
_entity_poly.type
_entity_poly.pdbx_seq_one_letter_code
_entity_poly.pdbx_strand_id
1 'polypeptide(L)'
;MNQKFSGFYIEGGVHVPIPILPQFEFDCGLISAQLTHEIGADIRMSMDFTEANTYHMGVSIYGRITAGLGASMGIVCASSSVTGKGLVSADGMYSSDGTWSATGYSEFSISGNTELGFGACDSDCDGIFGVGPCVVNSESAT
;
A
#
# COMPACT_ATOMS: atom_id res chain seq x y z
N MET A 1 -10.82 -28.39 25.96
CA MET A 1 -11.35 -27.43 24.98
C MET A 1 -10.95 -27.93 23.59
N ASN A 2 -11.88 -28.48 22.81
CA ASN A 2 -11.58 -28.93 21.44
C ASN A 2 -11.55 -27.72 20.52
N GLN A 3 -10.36 -27.31 20.08
CA GLN A 3 -10.25 -26.33 18.99
C GLN A 3 -10.65 -27.04 17.69
N LYS A 4 -11.81 -26.66 17.14
CA LYS A 4 -12.20 -27.07 15.78
C LYS A 4 -11.55 -26.10 14.80
N PHE A 5 -10.88 -26.65 13.80
CA PHE A 5 -10.32 -25.90 12.68
C PHE A 5 -11.49 -25.29 11.89
N SER A 6 -11.56 -23.95 11.80
CA SER A 6 -12.71 -23.21 11.24
C SER A 6 -12.56 -22.85 9.76
N GLY A 7 -11.35 -22.92 9.22
CA GLY A 7 -11.08 -22.58 7.83
C GLY A 7 -9.60 -22.45 7.55
N PHE A 8 -9.26 -22.09 6.31
CA PHE A 8 -7.94 -21.61 5.93
C PHE A 8 -8.05 -20.42 5.00
N TYR A 9 -7.02 -19.57 5.00
CA TYR A 9 -6.85 -18.44 4.09
C TYR A 9 -5.42 -18.47 3.55
N ILE A 10 -5.28 -18.39 2.23
CA ILE A 10 -4.00 -18.36 1.53
C ILE A 10 -4.04 -17.17 0.59
N GLU A 11 -2.99 -16.36 0.64
CA GLU A 11 -2.78 -15.25 -0.27
C GLU A 11 -1.38 -15.35 -0.85
N GLY A 12 -1.29 -15.15 -2.17
CA GLY A 12 -0.03 -15.08 -2.89
C GLY A 12 -0.06 -13.88 -3.82
N GLY A 13 0.95 -13.03 -3.72
CA GLY A 13 1.07 -11.82 -4.55
C GLY A 13 2.44 -11.71 -5.18
N VAL A 14 2.48 -11.06 -6.34
CA VAL A 14 3.72 -10.60 -6.97
C VAL A 14 3.58 -9.11 -7.20
N HIS A 15 4.60 -8.35 -6.80
CA HIS A 15 4.66 -6.91 -6.96
C HIS A 15 5.99 -6.56 -7.61
N VAL A 16 5.94 -5.83 -8.71
CA VAL A 16 7.11 -5.43 -9.49
C VAL A 16 7.05 -3.95 -9.81
N PRO A 17 8.20 -3.27 -9.93
CA PRO A 17 8.23 -1.93 -10.48
C PRO A 17 7.72 -1.95 -11.93
N ILE A 18 6.94 -0.93 -12.31
CA ILE A 18 6.48 -0.76 -13.70
C ILE A 18 7.72 -0.53 -14.58
N PRO A 19 8.05 -1.43 -15.52
CA PRO A 19 9.34 -1.43 -16.22
C PRO A 19 9.62 -0.19 -17.09
N ILE A 20 8.57 0.54 -17.47
CA ILE A 20 8.64 1.67 -18.41
C ILE A 20 8.86 3.00 -17.67
N LEU A 21 8.52 3.06 -16.38
CA LEU A 21 8.65 4.27 -15.59
C LEU A 21 9.98 4.22 -14.80
N PRO A 22 10.79 5.30 -14.81
CA PRO A 22 11.98 5.39 -13.97
C PRO A 22 11.56 5.62 -12.52
N GLN A 23 12.08 4.80 -11.61
CA GLN A 23 12.00 5.11 -10.18
C GLN A 23 13.19 5.99 -9.85
N PHE A 24 12.94 7.11 -9.20
CA PHE A 24 14.00 7.97 -8.71
C PHE A 24 13.67 8.48 -7.33
N GLU A 25 14.72 8.62 -6.55
CA GLU A 25 14.72 9.28 -5.27
C GLU A 25 15.91 10.22 -5.30
N PHE A 26 15.63 11.49 -5.08
CA PHE A 26 16.61 12.55 -5.08
C PHE A 26 16.48 13.29 -3.77
N ASP A 27 17.56 13.33 -2.99
CA ASP A 27 17.65 14.13 -1.79
C ASP A 27 18.91 14.97 -1.84
N CYS A 28 18.73 16.29 -1.81
CA CYS A 28 19.81 17.27 -1.76
C CYS A 28 19.83 18.03 -0.41
N GLY A 29 19.16 17.54 0.63
CA GLY A 29 19.03 18.10 1.97
C GLY A 29 18.12 19.33 2.07
N LEU A 30 18.12 20.20 1.03
CA LEU A 30 17.21 21.34 0.91
C LEU A 30 15.96 21.01 0.08
N ILE A 31 16.09 20.08 -0.86
CA ILE A 31 15.02 19.67 -1.77
C ILE A 31 15.08 18.16 -1.88
N SER A 32 13.94 17.51 -1.68
CA SER A 32 13.76 16.09 -1.94
C SER A 32 12.67 15.88 -3.00
N ALA A 33 12.86 14.89 -3.86
CA ALA A 33 11.89 14.49 -4.86
C ALA A 33 11.90 12.96 -4.99
N GLN A 34 10.71 12.36 -5.00
CA GLN A 34 10.55 10.93 -5.16
C GLN A 34 9.50 10.62 -6.22
N LEU A 35 9.78 9.60 -7.04
CA LEU A 35 8.80 8.96 -7.90
C LEU A 35 8.93 7.45 -7.72
N THR A 36 7.91 6.87 -7.10
CA THR A 36 7.81 5.43 -6.85
C THR A 36 6.58 4.89 -7.53
N HIS A 37 6.70 3.74 -8.18
CA HIS A 37 5.57 3.10 -8.84
C HIS A 37 5.69 1.58 -8.79
N GLU A 38 4.57 0.91 -8.62
CA GLU A 38 4.48 -0.53 -8.52
C GLU A 38 3.25 -1.02 -9.30
N ILE A 39 3.38 -2.21 -9.87
CA ILE A 39 2.25 -3.00 -10.37
C ILE A 39 2.30 -4.36 -9.68
N GLY A 40 1.14 -4.82 -9.25
CA GLY A 40 1.00 -6.08 -8.56
C GLY A 40 -0.18 -6.87 -9.04
N ALA A 41 -0.12 -8.17 -8.79
CA ALA A 41 -1.26 -9.05 -8.85
C ALA A 41 -1.26 -9.93 -7.60
N ASP A 42 -2.44 -10.14 -7.03
CA ASP A 42 -2.66 -11.06 -5.91
C ASP A 42 -3.72 -12.09 -6.26
N ILE A 43 -3.55 -13.28 -5.70
CA ILE A 43 -4.50 -14.38 -5.73
C ILE A 43 -4.79 -14.74 -4.29
N ARG A 44 -6.08 -14.75 -3.94
CA ARG A 44 -6.60 -15.02 -2.61
C ARG A 44 -7.47 -16.26 -2.68
N MET A 45 -7.28 -17.22 -1.80
CA MET A 45 -8.08 -18.44 -1.70
C MET A 45 -8.39 -18.72 -0.25
N SER A 46 -9.66 -18.95 0.07
CA SER A 46 -10.04 -19.37 1.41
C SER A 46 -11.17 -20.38 1.41
N MET A 47 -11.30 -21.09 2.52
CA MET A 47 -12.35 -22.06 2.74
C MET A 47 -12.83 -21.98 4.18
N ASP A 48 -14.14 -21.87 4.35
CA ASP A 48 -14.79 -21.87 5.66
C ASP A 48 -15.47 -23.23 5.91
N PHE A 49 -15.11 -23.89 7.01
CA PHE A 49 -15.69 -25.17 7.41
C PHE A 49 -16.94 -24.92 8.25
N THR A 50 -18.07 -24.66 7.58
CA THR A 50 -19.39 -24.52 8.22
C THR A 50 -20.27 -25.75 7.96
N GLU A 51 -21.59 -25.63 8.10
CA GLU A 51 -22.54 -26.71 7.79
C GLU A 51 -22.57 -27.03 6.28
N ALA A 52 -22.37 -26.00 5.46
CA ALA A 52 -21.97 -26.13 4.05
C ALA A 52 -20.56 -25.52 3.89
N ASN A 53 -19.64 -26.25 3.27
CA ASN A 53 -18.31 -25.71 3.04
C ASN A 53 -18.40 -24.58 2.00
N THR A 54 -17.88 -23.41 2.35
CA THR A 54 -17.82 -22.24 1.46
C THR A 54 -16.40 -22.02 1.00
N TYR A 55 -16.22 -21.90 -0.30
CA TYR A 55 -14.94 -21.65 -0.96
C TYR A 55 -14.96 -20.23 -1.51
N HIS A 56 -13.89 -19.47 -1.24
CA HIS A 56 -13.68 -18.16 -1.79
C HIS A 56 -12.42 -18.17 -2.64
N MET A 57 -12.50 -17.53 -3.80
CA MET A 57 -11.37 -17.27 -4.67
C MET A 57 -11.40 -15.81 -5.09
N GLY A 58 -10.26 -15.14 -5.05
CA GLY A 58 -10.11 -13.76 -5.43
C GLY A 58 -8.88 -13.60 -6.29
N VAL A 59 -8.96 -12.71 -7.27
CA VAL A 59 -7.80 -12.22 -8.00
C VAL A 59 -7.88 -10.71 -8.05
N SER A 60 -6.77 -10.05 -7.81
CA SER A 60 -6.65 -8.60 -8.00
C SER A 60 -5.43 -8.27 -8.83
N ILE A 61 -5.54 -7.18 -9.58
CA ILE A 61 -4.42 -6.50 -10.22
C ILE A 61 -4.48 -5.06 -9.77
N TYR A 62 -3.36 -4.52 -9.31
CA TYR A 62 -3.29 -3.14 -8.90
C TYR A 62 -2.06 -2.44 -9.46
N GLY A 63 -2.18 -1.14 -9.66
CA GLY A 63 -1.09 -0.23 -9.96
C GLY A 63 -1.09 0.93 -8.98
N ARG A 64 0.08 1.32 -8.51
CA ARG A 64 0.26 2.50 -7.66
C ARG A 64 1.38 3.35 -8.21
N ILE A 65 1.16 4.65 -8.24
CA ILE A 65 2.18 5.65 -8.57
C ILE A 65 2.14 6.71 -7.47
N THR A 66 3.27 6.98 -6.86
CA THR A 66 3.46 7.98 -5.82
C THR A 66 4.54 8.95 -6.27
N ALA A 67 4.18 10.22 -6.39
CA ALA A 67 5.12 11.31 -6.60
C ALA A 67 5.17 12.16 -5.32
N GLY A 68 6.35 12.52 -4.86
CA GLY A 68 6.55 13.36 -3.69
C GLY A 68 7.60 14.43 -3.93
N LEU A 69 7.40 15.59 -3.32
CA LEU A 69 8.31 16.72 -3.33
C LEU A 69 8.42 17.26 -1.91
N GLY A 70 9.64 17.44 -1.41
CA GLY A 70 9.96 18.06 -0.14
C GLY A 70 10.87 19.27 -0.35
N ALA A 71 10.70 20.28 0.48
CA ALA A 71 11.60 21.42 0.56
C ALA A 71 11.83 21.78 2.04
N SER A 72 13.09 22.05 2.39
CA SER A 72 13.49 22.53 3.70
C SER A 72 14.11 23.93 3.59
N MET A 73 13.75 24.82 4.50
CA MET A 73 14.34 26.15 4.65
C MET A 73 14.66 26.38 6.12
N GLY A 74 15.92 26.14 6.49
CA GLY A 74 16.38 26.29 7.88
C GLY A 74 15.73 25.27 8.81
N ILE A 75 14.81 25.74 9.67
CA ILE A 75 14.09 24.92 10.65
C ILE A 75 12.66 24.60 10.21
N VAL A 76 12.23 25.00 9.02
CA VAL A 76 10.88 24.73 8.51
C VAL A 76 10.99 23.82 7.32
N CYS A 77 10.15 22.80 7.28
CA CYS A 77 10.05 21.90 6.14
C CYS A 77 8.61 21.74 5.67
N ALA A 78 8.46 21.52 4.36
CA ALA A 78 7.20 21.24 3.72
C ALA A 78 7.40 20.03 2.81
N SER A 79 6.51 19.04 2.91
CA SER A 79 6.45 17.93 1.97
C SER A 79 5.05 17.83 1.38
N SER A 80 4.98 17.44 0.12
CA SER A 80 3.74 17.11 -0.55
C SER A 80 3.93 15.82 -1.32
N SER A 81 2.95 14.92 -1.23
CA SER A 81 2.91 13.73 -2.04
C SER A 81 1.54 13.56 -2.68
N VAL A 82 1.53 13.01 -3.89
CA VAL A 82 0.35 12.62 -4.63
C VAL A 82 0.50 11.16 -4.98
N THR A 83 -0.50 10.36 -4.61
CA THR A 83 -0.55 8.94 -4.90
C THR A 83 -1.79 8.62 -5.72
N GLY A 84 -1.58 8.06 -6.91
CA GLY A 84 -2.62 7.45 -7.74
C GLY A 84 -2.62 5.94 -7.53
N LYS A 85 -3.79 5.35 -7.30
CA LYS A 85 -4.02 3.92 -7.18
C LYS A 85 -5.10 3.49 -8.16
N GLY A 86 -4.84 2.45 -8.91
CA GLY A 86 -5.83 1.73 -9.70
C GLY A 86 -5.86 0.28 -9.27
N LEU A 87 -7.04 -0.28 -9.06
CA LEU A 87 -7.22 -1.67 -8.65
C LEU A 87 -8.40 -2.27 -9.42
N VAL A 88 -8.22 -3.49 -9.88
CA VAL A 88 -9.25 -4.29 -10.53
C VAL A 88 -9.23 -5.65 -9.87
N SER A 89 -10.37 -6.06 -9.34
CA SER A 89 -10.51 -7.31 -8.59
C SER A 89 -11.73 -8.08 -9.05
N ALA A 90 -11.62 -9.40 -8.97
CA ALA A 90 -12.73 -10.31 -9.13
C ALA A 90 -12.71 -11.33 -7.99
N ASP A 91 -13.81 -11.43 -7.26
CA ASP A 91 -14.00 -12.40 -6.19
C ASP A 91 -15.16 -13.33 -6.53
N GLY A 92 -14.94 -14.62 -6.34
CA GLY A 92 -15.91 -15.68 -6.50
C GLY A 92 -16.15 -16.39 -5.18
N MET A 93 -17.39 -16.79 -4.96
CA MET A 93 -17.78 -17.64 -3.84
C MET A 93 -18.57 -18.84 -4.36
N TYR A 94 -18.29 -20.01 -3.81
CA TYR A 94 -19.07 -21.22 -4.03
C TYR A 94 -19.33 -21.91 -2.70
N SER A 95 -20.60 -22.18 -2.39
CA SER A 95 -21.02 -23.00 -1.26
C SER A 95 -21.45 -24.38 -1.73
N SER A 96 -21.17 -25.38 -0.90
CA SER A 96 -21.53 -26.79 -1.17
C SER A 96 -23.05 -27.03 -1.19
N ASP A 97 -23.85 -26.05 -0.78
CA ASP A 97 -25.31 -26.03 -0.91
C ASP A 97 -25.81 -25.65 -2.32
N GLY A 98 -24.90 -25.33 -3.25
CA GLY A 98 -25.19 -24.95 -4.62
C GLY A 98 -25.26 -23.43 -4.86
N THR A 99 -25.09 -22.62 -3.83
CA THR A 99 -25.02 -21.16 -3.94
C THR A 99 -23.67 -20.75 -4.54
N TRP A 100 -23.70 -19.88 -5.54
CA TRP A 100 -22.50 -19.28 -6.11
C TRP A 100 -22.69 -17.79 -6.34
N SER A 101 -21.61 -17.04 -6.25
CA SER A 101 -21.57 -15.64 -6.65
C SER A 101 -20.24 -15.28 -7.27
N ALA A 102 -20.26 -14.30 -8.16
CA ALA A 102 -19.07 -13.69 -8.73
C ALA A 102 -19.27 -12.18 -8.73
N THR A 103 -18.32 -11.46 -8.14
CA THR A 103 -18.35 -10.01 -8.00
C THR A 103 -17.06 -9.46 -8.55
N GLY A 104 -17.16 -8.63 -9.59
CA GLY A 104 -16.05 -7.80 -10.05
C GLY A 104 -16.18 -6.39 -9.50
N TYR A 105 -15.06 -5.79 -9.11
CA TYR A 105 -15.02 -4.36 -8.80
C TYR A 105 -13.72 -3.74 -9.31
N SER A 106 -13.82 -2.45 -9.63
CA SER A 106 -12.68 -1.64 -10.04
C SER A 106 -12.67 -0.37 -9.20
N GLU A 107 -11.52 -0.04 -8.64
CA GLU A 107 -11.31 1.15 -7.84
C GLU A 107 -10.24 2.02 -8.50
N PHE A 108 -10.50 3.33 -8.55
CA PHE A 108 -9.51 4.32 -8.88
C PHE A 108 -9.51 5.40 -7.81
N SER A 109 -8.34 5.67 -7.23
CA SER A 109 -8.19 6.59 -6.13
C SER A 109 -7.01 7.53 -6.37
N ILE A 110 -7.20 8.81 -6.11
CA ILE A 110 -6.14 9.83 -6.09
C ILE A 110 -6.15 10.43 -4.69
N SER A 111 -5.04 10.30 -3.98
CA SER A 111 -4.85 10.89 -2.66
C SER A 111 -3.67 11.85 -2.68
N GLY A 112 -3.89 13.07 -2.18
CA GLY A 112 -2.82 14.04 -1.93
C GLY A 112 -2.60 14.19 -0.43
N ASN A 113 -1.34 14.29 -0.01
CA ASN A 113 -0.96 14.65 1.34
C ASN A 113 -0.01 15.84 1.30
N THR A 114 -0.16 16.76 2.24
CA THR A 114 0.71 17.93 2.41
C THR A 114 1.01 18.08 3.88
N GLU A 115 2.28 18.06 4.24
CA GLU A 115 2.74 18.15 5.62
C GLU A 115 3.66 19.35 5.79
N LEU A 116 3.54 20.01 6.93
CA LEU A 116 4.40 21.10 7.36
C LEU A 116 5.02 20.70 8.69
N GLY A 117 6.34 20.69 8.75
CA GLY A 117 7.11 20.32 9.93
C GLY A 117 8.11 21.41 10.33
N PHE A 118 8.67 21.24 11.53
CA PHE A 118 9.79 22.03 12.01
C PHE A 118 11.01 21.11 12.17
N GLY A 119 12.07 21.31 11.39
CA GLY A 119 13.29 20.48 11.35
C GLY A 119 13.99 20.51 9.97
N ALA A 120 15.08 19.75 9.84
CA ALA A 120 15.70 19.44 8.54
C ALA A 120 14.98 18.24 7.92
N CYS A 121 14.53 18.35 6.66
CA CYS A 121 14.07 17.19 5.90
C CYS A 121 15.30 16.49 5.33
N ASP A 122 15.74 15.44 6.02
CA ASP A 122 16.67 14.47 5.48
C ASP A 122 15.92 13.13 5.40
N SER A 123 16.11 12.38 4.31
CA SER A 123 15.62 11.01 4.15
C SER A 123 16.31 10.04 5.12
N ASP A 124 17.52 10.39 5.59
CA ASP A 124 18.24 9.70 6.66
C ASP A 124 18.40 10.64 7.86
N CYS A 125 17.67 10.36 8.93
CA CYS A 125 17.52 11.23 10.10
C CYS A 125 18.79 11.32 10.99
N ASP A 126 19.94 11.77 10.46
CA ASP A 126 21.20 11.96 11.20
C ASP A 126 21.53 13.45 11.39
N GLY A 127 20.86 14.08 12.35
CA GLY A 127 21.12 15.47 12.74
C GLY A 127 22.33 15.61 13.68
N ILE A 128 23.27 16.50 13.33
CA ILE A 128 24.52 16.80 14.07
C ILE A 128 24.34 17.52 15.43
N PHE A 129 23.11 17.69 15.93
CA PHE A 129 22.83 18.42 17.19
C PHE A 129 21.76 17.82 18.12
N GLY A 130 21.29 16.59 17.92
CA GLY A 130 20.52 15.87 18.97
C GLY A 130 19.19 16.50 19.41
N VAL A 131 18.57 17.35 18.59
CA VAL A 131 17.18 17.82 18.76
C VAL A 131 16.39 17.50 17.50
N GLY A 132 15.76 16.32 17.49
CA GLY A 132 14.74 15.93 16.51
C GLY A 132 13.35 16.47 16.90
N PRO A 133 12.48 16.67 15.91
CA PRO A 133 11.54 15.60 15.63
C PRO A 133 11.71 15.10 14.20
N CYS A 134 12.17 13.85 14.07
CA CYS A 134 11.97 13.08 12.84
C CYS A 134 10.47 12.95 12.61
N VAL A 135 10.02 13.11 11.36
CA VAL A 135 8.70 12.64 10.95
C VAL A 135 8.67 11.15 11.31
N VAL A 136 7.81 10.83 12.28
CA VAL A 136 7.49 9.46 12.66
C VAL A 136 7.11 8.72 11.39
N ASN A 137 7.81 7.61 11.12
CA ASN A 137 7.26 6.56 10.26
C ASN A 137 5.81 6.36 10.68
N SER A 138 4.86 6.65 9.77
CA SER A 138 3.59 5.97 9.82
C SER A 138 3.83 4.55 9.29
N GLU A 139 4.61 3.77 10.04
CA GLU A 139 4.40 2.34 10.10
C GLU A 139 2.93 2.15 10.49
N SER A 140 2.24 1.36 9.67
CA SER A 140 0.95 0.72 9.92
C SER A 140 0.30 0.98 11.29
N ALA A 141 -0.86 1.61 11.29
CA ALA A 141 -1.89 1.31 12.28
C ALA A 141 -3.00 0.53 11.56
N THR A 142 -3.19 -0.70 12.04
CA THR A 142 -4.37 -1.58 11.90
C THR A 142 -5.69 -0.90 11.62
#